data_AF-D9R902-F1
#
_entry.id   AF-D9R902-F1
#
_cell.length_a   1.000
_cell.length_b   1.000
_cell.length_c   1.000
_cell.angle_alpha   90.00
_cell.angle_beta   90.00
_cell.angle_gamma   90.00
#
_symmetry.space_group_name_H-M   'P 1'
#
loop_
_entity.id
_entity.type
_entity.pdbx_description
1 polymer ?
#
loop_
_entity_poly.entity_id
_entity_poly.type
_entity_poly.pdbx_seq_one_letter_code
_entity_poly.pdbx_strand_id
1 'polypeptide(L)' 'MEYKCIKEMWLEKYGEECFPTGEYDCVPIGSTWLQDDESNLIGGEVHLDCLKGSDELGWIEITESDLKQYFEPVN' A
#
# COMPACT_ATOMS: atom_id res chain seq x y z
N MET A 1 8.75 -8.32 3.63
CA MET A 1 9.91 -7.41 3.40
C MET A 1 9.47 -5.98 3.67
N GLU A 2 10.30 -5.10 4.23
CA GLU A 2 9.89 -3.72 4.52
C GLU A 2 10.22 -2.76 3.38
N TYR A 3 9.32 -1.80 3.16
CA TYR A 3 9.40 -0.79 2.11
C TYR A 3 9.10 0.60 2.66
N LYS A 4 9.71 1.60 2.04
CA LYS A 4 9.43 3.01 2.32
C LYS A 4 8.89 3.67 1.05
N CYS A 5 7.80 4.41 1.17
CA CYS A 5 7.28 5.21 0.07
C CYS A 5 8.23 6.38 -0.21
N ILE A 6 8.70 6.49 -1.46
CA ILE A 6 9.62 7.56 -1.91
C ILE A 6 8.95 8.56 -2.83
N LYS A 7 7.75 8.25 -3.31
CA LYS A 7 7.00 9.08 -4.25
C LYS A 7 5.50 8.97 -3.97
N GLU A 8 4.83 10.11 -4.04
CA GLU A 8 3.38 10.19 -3.83
C GLU A 8 2.62 9.29 -4.81
N MET A 9 1.66 8.54 -4.28
CA MET A 9 0.79 7.63 -5.03
C MET A 9 -0.64 7.77 -4.50
N TRP A 10 -1.62 7.81 -5.40
CA TRP A 10 -3.03 7.89 -5.04
C TRP A 10 -3.71 6.57 -5.37
N LEU A 11 -4.39 5.98 -4.40
CA LEU A 11 -5.07 4.69 -4.51
C LEU A 11 -6.51 4.79 -4.03
N GLU A 12 -7.37 3.94 -4.58
CA GLU A 12 -8.74 3.80 -4.10
C GLU A 12 -8.75 3.12 -2.73
N LYS A 13 -9.58 3.62 -1.80
CA LYS A 13 -9.78 3.01 -0.49
C LYS A 13 -10.77 1.85 -0.59
N TYR A 14 -10.45 0.78 0.12
CA TYR A 14 -11.33 -0.37 0.29
C TYR A 14 -11.81 -0.46 1.74
N GLY A 15 -13.10 -0.73 1.89
CA GLY A 15 -13.73 -0.90 3.21
C GLY A 15 -13.40 -2.26 3.85
N GLU A 16 -13.94 -2.50 5.03
CA GLU A 16 -13.68 -3.70 5.85
C GLU A 16 -14.04 -5.02 5.13
N GLU A 17 -15.03 -5.00 4.23
CA GLU A 17 -15.43 -6.16 3.42
C GLU A 17 -14.74 -6.19 2.04
N CYS A 18 -13.64 -5.45 1.86
CA CYS A 18 -12.88 -5.36 0.62
C CYS A 18 -13.70 -4.83 -0.58
N PHE A 19 -14.76 -4.06 -0.31
CA PHE A 19 -15.50 -3.34 -1.34
C PHE A 19 -14.89 -1.96 -1.60
N PRO A 20 -14.85 -1.51 -2.87
CA PRO A 20 -14.40 -0.16 -3.22
C PRO A 20 -15.33 0.87 -2.59
N THR A 21 -14.75 1.89 -1.98
CA THR A 21 -15.50 3.00 -1.36
C THR A 21 -15.82 4.12 -2.37
N GLY A 22 -15.10 4.16 -3.51
CA GLY A 22 -15.11 5.29 -4.44
C GLY A 22 -14.30 6.51 -3.96
N GLU A 23 -13.69 6.43 -2.78
CA GLU A 23 -12.78 7.44 -2.26
C GLU A 23 -11.33 7.10 -2.59
N TYR A 24 -10.51 8.12 -2.80
CA TYR A 24 -9.07 7.97 -3.06
C TYR A 24 -8.28 8.61 -1.95
N ASP A 25 -7.19 7.96 -1.57
CA ASP A 25 -6.25 8.50 -0.60
C ASP A 25 -4.82 8.43 -1.11
N CYS A 26 -3.99 9.24 -0.46
CA CYS A 26 -2.59 9.37 -0.78
C CYS A 26 -1.76 8.46 0.12
N VAL A 27 -0.85 7.68 -0.47
CA VAL A 27 0.25 7.03 0.24
C VAL A 27 1.31 8.10 0.53
N PRO A 28 1.51 8.51 1.81
CA PRO A 28 2.37 9.64 2.10
C PRO A 28 3.85 9.28 1.90
N ILE A 29 4.62 10.19 1.30
CA ILE A 29 6.08 10.01 1.16
C ILE A 29 6.71 9.85 2.54
N GLY A 30 7.54 8.83 2.70
CA GLY A 30 8.23 8.49 3.94
C GLY A 30 7.47 7.53 4.86
N SER A 31 6.22 7.18 4.54
CA SER A 31 5.51 6.07 5.19
C SER A 31 6.23 4.74 4.96
N THR A 32 6.09 3.82 5.92
CA THR A 32 6.73 2.50 5.89
C THR A 32 5.70 1.38 5.87
N TRP A 33 5.99 0.35 5.11
CA TRP A 33 5.05 -0.70 4.74
C TRP A 33 5.71 -2.07 4.81
N LEU A 34 4.98 -3.08 5.24
CA LEU A 34 5.44 -4.47 5.30
C LEU A 34 4.76 -5.27 4.21
N GLN A 35 5.53 -5.88 3.32
CA GLN A 35 5.02 -6.88 2.42
C GLN A 35 4.66 -8.16 3.17
N ASP A 36 3.39 -8.52 3.04
CA ASP A 36 2.82 -9.80 3.45
C ASP A 36 2.54 -10.63 2.18
N ASP A 37 3.09 -11.84 2.15
CA ASP A 37 2.93 -12.77 1.02
C ASP A 37 1.76 -13.76 1.26
N GLU A 38 1.13 -13.74 2.44
CA GLU A 38 0.03 -14.63 2.79
C GLU A 38 -1.35 -14.01 2.48
N SER A 39 -1.45 -12.69 2.45
CA SER A 39 -2.70 -11.95 2.26
C SER A 39 -2.88 -11.45 0.82
N ASN A 40 -4.07 -11.66 0.27
CA ASN A 40 -4.54 -11.05 -0.98
C ASN A 40 -6.06 -10.88 -0.90
N LEU A 41 -6.50 -9.64 -0.75
CA LEU A 41 -7.85 -9.19 -0.43
C LEU A 41 -8.60 -8.70 -1.66
N ILE A 42 -7.94 -7.95 -2.55
CA ILE A 42 -8.58 -7.30 -3.71
C ILE A 42 -7.97 -7.69 -5.05
N GLY A 43 -7.01 -8.61 -5.05
CA GLY A 43 -6.45 -9.20 -6.26
C GLY A 43 -5.21 -8.47 -6.79
N GLY A 44 -4.52 -7.66 -5.98
CA GLY A 44 -3.25 -7.07 -6.40
C GLY A 44 -2.10 -8.08 -6.43
N GLU A 45 -0.96 -7.66 -6.98
CA GLU A 45 0.22 -8.51 -7.10
C GLU A 45 1.05 -8.50 -5.82
N VAL A 46 1.05 -7.39 -5.08
CA VAL A 46 1.79 -7.18 -3.85
C VAL A 46 0.87 -6.58 -2.79
N HIS A 47 0.73 -7.28 -1.67
CA HIS A 47 0.03 -6.79 -0.48
C HIS A 47 1.03 -6.12 0.47
N LEU A 48 0.71 -4.91 0.92
CA LEU A 48 1.51 -4.10 1.82
C LEU A 48 0.67 -3.61 3.00
N ASP A 49 1.03 -4.03 4.21
CA ASP A 49 0.47 -3.49 5.45
C ASP A 49 1.17 -2.19 5.86
N CYS A 50 0.42 -1.18 6.27
CA CYS A 50 1.02 0.04 6.79
C CYS A 50 1.60 -0.20 8.18
N LEU A 51 2.91 0.02 8.31
CA LEU A 51 3.59 0.01 9.61
C LEU A 51 3.52 1.38 10.29
N LYS A 52 3.70 2.46 9.53
CA LYS A 52 3.75 3.83 10.04
C LYS A 52 3.58 4.87 8.94
N GLY A 53 2.98 6.00 9.28
CA GLY A 53 3.01 7.23 8.49
C GLY A 53 1.89 7.35 7.46
N SER A 54 0.92 6.44 7.49
CA SER A 54 -0.38 6.58 6.87
C SER A 54 -1.44 6.29 7.92
N ASP A 55 -2.27 7.29 8.22
CA ASP A 55 -3.38 7.16 9.19
C ASP A 55 -4.68 6.70 8.49
N GLU A 56 -4.76 6.87 7.18
CA GLU A 56 -5.98 6.65 6.39
C GLU A 56 -5.98 5.35 5.58
N LEU A 57 -4.80 4.84 5.23
CA LEU A 57 -4.60 3.56 4.55
C LEU A 57 -3.89 2.60 5.49
N GLY A 58 -4.60 1.57 5.95
CA GLY A 58 -4.05 0.51 6.81
C GLY A 58 -3.32 -0.59 6.04
N TRP A 59 -3.71 -0.83 4.78
CA TRP A 59 -3.07 -1.75 3.86
C TRP A 59 -3.34 -1.27 2.43
N ILE A 60 -2.51 -1.71 1.49
CA ILE A 60 -2.69 -1.46 0.05
C ILE A 60 -2.32 -2.71 -0.75
N GLU A 61 -2.94 -2.86 -1.90
CA GLU A 61 -2.56 -3.86 -2.89
C GLU A 61 -2.23 -3.18 -4.21
N ILE A 62 -1.02 -3.45 -4.71
CA ILE A 62 -0.45 -2.77 -5.87
C ILE A 62 0.20 -3.75 -6.82
N THR A 63 0.58 -3.27 -8.01
CA THR A 63 1.38 -4.06 -8.95
C THR A 63 2.86 -4.07 -8.53
N GLU A 64 3.63 -5.06 -9.00
CA GLU A 64 5.09 -5.02 -8.84
C GLU A 64 5.72 -3.80 -9.50
N SER A 65 5.11 -3.29 -10.58
CA SER A 65 5.57 -2.08 -11.28
C SER A 65 5.43 -0.86 -10.37
N ASP A 66 4.28 -0.73 -9.70
CA ASP A 66 4.04 0.36 -8.75
C ASP A 66 5.00 0.25 -7.56
N LEU A 67 5.21 -0.95 -7.02
CA LEU A 67 6.19 -1.16 -5.95
C LEU A 67 7.57 -0.62 -6.33
N LYS A 68 8.07 -0.96 -7.52
CA LYS A 68 9.39 -0.51 -8.02
C LYS A 68 9.44 1.00 -8.31
N GLN A 69 8.30 1.62 -8.59
CA GLN A 69 8.22 3.04 -8.96
C GLN A 69 8.05 3.96 -7.75
N TYR A 70 7.28 3.54 -6.75
CA TYR A 70 6.85 4.38 -5.63
C TYR A 70 7.51 4.03 -4.30
N PHE A 71 8.18 2.87 -4.20
CA PHE A 71 8.78 2.39 -2.97
C PHE A 71 10.23 1.97 -3.14
N GLU A 72 10.98 2.03 -2.04
CA GLU A 72 12.32 1.44 -1.91
C GLU A 72 12.35 0.44 -0.75
N PRO A 73 13.08 -0.67 -0.85
CA PRO A 73 13.25 -1.60 0.26
C PRO A 73 14.01 -0.93 1.41
N VAL A 74 13.59 -1.21 2.64
CA VAL A 74 14.29 -0.79 3.86
C VAL A 74 15.23 -1.92 4.29
N ASN A 75 16.50 -1.59 4.54
CA ASN A 75 17.51 -2.51 5.08
C ASN A 75 17.55 -2.47 6.62
#